data_AF-A0A951VMI3-F1
#
_entry.id   AF-A0A951VMI3-F1
#
_cell.length_a   1.000
_cell.length_b   1.000
_cell.length_c   1.000
_cell.angle_alpha   90.00
_cell.angle_beta   90.00
_cell.angle_gamma   90.00
#
_symmetry.space_group_name_H-M   'P 1'
#
loop_
_entity.id
_entity.type
_entity.pdbx_description
1 polymer ?
#
loop_
_entity_poly.entity_id
_entity_poly.type
_entity_poly.pdbx_seq_one_letter_code
_entity_poly.pdbx_strand_id
1 'polypeptide(L)'
;MTRTERRTEMLAHVAAWKASGQPRKSYCSAHGLGLHTMAYWCSKARREQMPGGFVPLEVGAGEGLELHYPNGVRLLLPTGTSMAQVAAYVRLY
;
A
#
# COMPACT_ATOMS: atom_id res chain seq x y z
N MET A 1 -30.54 3.23 -21.38
CA MET A 1 -29.61 3.22 -20.24
C MET A 1 -28.95 4.58 -20.11
N THR A 2 -29.17 5.26 -19.00
CA THR A 2 -28.45 6.50 -18.67
C THR A 2 -27.03 6.19 -18.19
N ARG A 3 -26.13 7.17 -18.24
CA ARG A 3 -24.73 7.00 -17.83
C ARG A 3 -24.59 6.64 -16.34
N THR A 4 -25.58 7.03 -15.53
CA THR A 4 -25.66 6.74 -14.10
C THR A 4 -26.12 5.30 -13.85
N GLU A 5 -27.14 4.81 -14.56
CA GLU A 5 -27.60 3.42 -14.45
C GLU A 5 -26.48 2.43 -14.74
N ARG A 6 -25.75 2.64 -15.85
CA ARG A 6 -24.62 1.79 -16.24
C ARG A 6 -23.50 1.81 -15.19
N ARG A 7 -23.30 2.93 -14.51
CA ARG A 7 -22.32 3.04 -13.41
C ARG A 7 -22.75 2.18 -12.23
N THR A 8 -24.00 2.29 -11.81
CA THR A 8 -24.55 1.56 -10.66
C THR A 8 -24.49 0.06 -10.90
N GLU A 9 -24.89 -0.40 -12.08
CA GLU A 9 -24.84 -1.81 -12.48
C GLU A 9 -23.40 -2.36 -12.46
N MET A 10 -22.43 -1.61 -12.97
CA MET A 10 -21.03 -2.05 -12.99
C MET A 10 -20.41 -2.07 -11.59
N LEU A 11 -20.80 -1.14 -10.71
CA LEU A 11 -20.39 -1.18 -9.31
C LEU A 11 -21.02 -2.37 -8.58
N ALA A 12 -22.27 -2.73 -8.89
CA ALA A 12 -22.92 -3.92 -8.36
C ALA A 12 -22.19 -5.20 -8.77
N HIS A 13 -21.76 -5.32 -10.04
CA HIS A 13 -20.91 -6.43 -10.49
C HIS A 13 -19.57 -6.50 -9.76
N VAL A 14 -18.92 -5.35 -9.50
CA VAL A 14 -17.66 -5.32 -8.73
C VAL A 14 -17.89 -5.80 -7.29
N ALA A 15 -18.99 -5.41 -6.65
CA ALA A 15 -19.34 -5.85 -5.31
C ALA A 15 -19.65 -7.36 -5.27
N ALA A 16 -20.48 -7.84 -6.20
CA ALA A 16 -20.84 -9.25 -6.33
C ALA A 16 -19.62 -10.14 -6.62
N TRP A 17 -18.72 -9.70 -7.49
CA TRP A 17 -17.47 -10.41 -7.75
C TRP A 17 -16.59 -10.50 -6.50
N LYS A 18 -16.40 -9.39 -5.77
CA LYS A 18 -15.63 -9.38 -4.52
C LYS A 18 -16.23 -10.32 -3.47
N ALA A 19 -17.56 -10.35 -3.35
CA ALA A 19 -18.26 -11.26 -2.44
C ALA A 19 -18.15 -12.74 -2.87
N SER A 20 -18.14 -13.01 -4.18
CA SER A 20 -18.06 -14.37 -4.72
C SER A 20 -16.72 -15.06 -4.47
N GLY A 21 -15.63 -14.32 -4.25
CA GLY A 21 -14.27 -14.86 -4.12
C GLY A 21 -13.73 -15.55 -5.37
N GLN A 22 -14.47 -15.54 -6.49
CA GLN A 22 -14.10 -16.24 -7.71
C GLN A 22 -12.97 -15.51 -8.47
N PRO A 23 -12.15 -16.23 -9.24
CA PRO A 23 -11.22 -15.61 -10.17
C PRO A 23 -11.97 -14.70 -11.15
N ARG A 24 -11.46 -13.48 -11.33
CA ARG A 24 -12.09 -12.44 -12.16
C ARG A 24 -12.46 -12.92 -13.58
N LYS A 25 -11.62 -13.77 -14.19
CA LYS A 25 -11.86 -14.35 -15.52
C LYS A 25 -13.11 -15.26 -15.53
N SER A 26 -13.30 -16.07 -14.48
CA SER A 26 -14.44 -16.96 -14.33
C SER A 26 -15.74 -16.17 -14.18
N TYR A 27 -15.74 -15.16 -13.30
CA TYR A 27 -16.88 -14.27 -13.10
C TYR A 27 -17.25 -13.52 -14.40
N CYS A 28 -16.26 -12.96 -15.08
CA CYS A 28 -16.49 -12.26 -16.35
C CYS A 28 -17.08 -13.17 -17.41
N SER A 29 -16.60 -14.42 -17.52
CA SER A 29 -17.14 -15.40 -18.47
C SER A 29 -18.59 -15.80 -18.16
N ALA A 30 -18.92 -15.97 -16.88
CA ALA A 30 -20.28 -16.35 -16.45
C ALA A 30 -21.32 -15.23 -16.65
N HIS A 31 -20.89 -13.97 -16.50
CA HIS A 31 -21.77 -12.80 -16.58
C HIS A 31 -21.68 -12.04 -17.92
N GLY A 32 -20.95 -12.55 -18.92
CA GLY A 32 -20.80 -11.90 -20.23
C GLY A 32 -20.07 -10.55 -20.18
N LEU A 33 -19.22 -10.34 -19.18
CA LEU A 33 -18.49 -9.08 -18.98
C LEU A 33 -17.11 -9.12 -19.63
N GLY A 34 -16.70 -7.99 -20.21
CA GLY A 34 -15.33 -7.81 -20.68
C GLY A 34 -14.34 -7.73 -19.52
N LEU A 35 -13.28 -8.54 -19.56
CA LEU A 35 -12.26 -8.57 -18.50
C LEU A 35 -11.61 -7.19 -18.27
N HIS A 36 -11.32 -6.46 -19.36
CA HIS A 36 -10.75 -5.12 -19.29
C HIS A 36 -11.72 -4.10 -18.69
N THR A 37 -13.00 -4.19 -19.05
CA THR A 37 -14.07 -3.36 -18.48
C THR A 37 -14.19 -3.60 -16.97
N MET A 38 -14.20 -4.87 -16.55
CA MET A 38 -14.23 -5.22 -15.12
C MET A 38 -13.00 -4.71 -14.37
N ALA A 39 -11.81 -4.81 -14.98
CA ALA A 39 -10.58 -4.27 -14.40
C ALA A 39 -10.66 -2.74 -14.20
N TYR A 40 -11.14 -2.00 -15.20
CA TYR A 40 -11.35 -0.57 -15.11
C TYR A 40 -12.28 -0.20 -13.94
N TRP A 41 -13.42 -0.88 -13.82
CA TRP A 41 -14.39 -0.60 -12.76
C TRP A 41 -13.88 -0.96 -11.36
N CYS A 42 -13.05 -1.99 -11.24
CA CYS A 42 -12.37 -2.33 -9.98
C CYS A 42 -11.40 -1.21 -9.54
N SER A 43 -10.57 -0.71 -10.47
CA SER A 43 -9.65 0.40 -10.22
C SER A 43 -10.39 1.69 -9.88
N LYS A 44 -11.49 1.96 -10.60
CA LYS A 44 -12.34 3.13 -10.35
C LYS A 44 -13.01 3.07 -8.97
N ALA A 45 -13.59 1.94 -8.60
CA ALA A 45 -14.20 1.74 -7.29
C ALA A 45 -13.17 1.91 -6.15
N ARG A 46 -11.95 1.41 -6.33
CA ARG A 46 -10.85 1.62 -5.37
C ARG A 46 -10.48 3.10 -5.25
N ARG A 47 -10.36 3.82 -6.36
CA ARG A 47 -10.02 5.24 -6.37
C ARG A 47 -11.11 6.12 -5.75
N GLU A 48 -12.38 5.74 -5.89
CA GLU A 48 -13.50 6.45 -5.25
C GLU A 48 -13.61 6.16 -3.74
N GLN A 49 -13.14 4.99 -3.30
CA GLN A 49 -13.09 4.61 -1.87
C GLN A 49 -11.91 5.22 -1.13
N MET A 50 -10.82 5.50 -1.83
CA MET A 50 -9.67 6.18 -1.24
C MET A 50 -9.92 7.69 -1.23
N PRO A 51 -9.85 8.36 -0.07
CA PRO A 51 -9.80 9.81 -0.04
C PRO A 51 -8.61 10.24 -0.90
N GLY A 52 -8.86 11.04 -1.94
CA GLY A 52 -7.78 11.59 -2.75
C GLY A 52 -6.92 12.53 -1.90
N GLY A 53 -5.60 12.47 -2.09
CA GLY A 53 -4.67 13.38 -1.42
C GLY A 53 -3.51 12.66 -0.75
N PHE A 54 -2.80 13.40 0.11
CA PHE A 54 -1.75 12.85 0.95
C PHE A 54 -2.38 11.97 2.03
N VAL A 55 -1.93 10.72 2.13
CA VAL A 55 -2.25 9.86 3.26
C VAL A 55 -1.31 10.27 4.40
N PRO A 56 -1.81 10.57 5.60
CA PRO A 56 -0.94 10.85 6.74
C PRO A 56 -0.03 9.65 6.98
N LEU A 57 1.27 9.87 6.84
CA LEU A 57 2.29 8.91 7.24
C LEU A 57 2.59 9.18 8.72
N GLU A 58 2.17 8.26 9.57
CA GLU A 58 2.60 8.23 10.97
C GLU A 58 4.09 7.89 10.97
N VAL A 59 4.94 8.92 11.01
CA VAL A 59 6.37 8.75 11.19
C VAL A 59 6.59 8.41 12.65
N GLY A 60 6.66 7.11 12.97
CA GLY A 60 7.15 6.68 14.27
C GLY A 60 8.54 7.25 14.50
N ALA A 61 8.80 7.77 15.70
CA ALA A 61 10.15 8.12 16.09
C ALA A 61 11.03 6.88 15.89
N GLY A 62 12.00 6.94 14.97
CA GLY A 62 12.88 5.82 14.69
C GLY A 62 13.50 5.33 16.00
N GLU A 63 13.30 4.06 16.31
CA GLU A 63 13.88 3.42 17.49
C GLU A 63 15.37 3.17 17.23
N GLY A 64 16.19 4.21 17.38
CA GLY A 64 17.63 4.04 17.43
C GLY A 64 18.43 5.08 16.67
N LEU A 65 19.74 5.07 16.94
CA LEU A 65 20.75 5.86 16.27
C LEU A 65 21.48 4.96 15.26
N GLU A 66 21.63 5.41 14.01
CA GLU A 66 22.43 4.68 13.02
C GLU A 66 23.73 5.43 12.71
N LEU A 67 24.88 4.77 12.81
CA LEU A 67 26.18 5.29 12.38
C LEU A 67 26.62 4.64 11.08
N HIS A 68 27.04 5.45 10.12
CA HIS A 68 27.57 5.01 8.83
C HIS A 68 29.04 5.41 8.75
N TYR A 69 29.94 4.43 8.60
CA TYR A 69 31.37 4.67 8.43
C TYR A 69 31.77 4.72 6.95
N PRO A 70 32.83 5.46 6.57
CA PRO A 70 33.29 5.57 5.18
C PRO A 70 33.70 4.24 4.53
N ASN A 71 34.06 3.24 5.33
CA ASN A 71 34.39 1.88 4.89
C ASN A 71 33.15 1.00 4.61
N GLY A 72 31.94 1.56 4.73
CA GLY A 72 30.68 0.84 4.51
C GLY A 72 30.13 0.13 5.74
N VAL A 73 30.79 0.20 6.90
CA VAL A 73 30.24 -0.36 8.16
C VAL A 73 29.06 0.48 8.63
N ARG A 74 27.96 -0.18 8.98
CA ARG A 74 26.75 0.44 9.54
C ARG A 74 26.48 -0.14 10.93
N LEU A 75 26.29 0.72 11.93
CA LEU A 75 25.91 0.33 13.28
C LEU A 75 24.51 0.85 13.57
N LEU A 76 23.60 -0.05 13.94
CA LEU A 76 22.28 0.30 14.45
C LEU A 76 22.31 0.20 15.98
N LEU A 77 22.04 1.31 16.66
CA LEU A 77 22.08 1.42 18.11
C LEU A 77 20.67 1.59 18.67
N PRO A 78 20.25 0.80 19.66
CA PRO A 78 18.94 0.95 20.30
C PRO A 78 18.75 2.34 20.93
N THR A 79 17.49 2.76 21.05
CA THR A 79 17.07 3.92 21.85
C THR A 79 17.51 3.73 23.31
N GLY A 80 18.28 4.69 23.84
CA GLY A 80 18.85 4.62 25.19
C GLY A 80 20.34 4.26 25.24
N THR A 81 21.00 4.08 24.08
CA THR A 81 22.47 3.92 24.04
C THR A 81 23.15 5.17 24.60
N SER A 82 24.03 4.99 25.59
CA SER A 82 24.76 6.11 26.19
C SER A 82 25.73 6.74 25.18
N MET A 83 25.79 8.08 25.15
CA MET A 83 26.73 8.81 24.29
C MET A 83 28.20 8.44 24.54
N ALA A 84 28.54 7.97 25.75
CA ALA A 84 29.87 7.46 26.05
C ALA A 84 30.19 6.17 25.28
N GLN A 85 29.21 5.28 25.10
CA GLN A 85 29.36 4.04 24.31
C GLN A 85 29.44 4.37 22.82
N VAL A 86 28.64 5.32 22.35
CA VAL A 86 28.72 5.81 20.96
C VAL A 86 30.12 6.38 20.67
N ALA A 87 30.64 7.21 21.56
CA ALA A 87 31.99 7.78 21.42
C ALA A 87 33.10 6.70 21.43
N ALA A 88 32.93 5.62 22.19
CA ALA A 88 33.87 4.50 22.19
C ALA A 88 33.90 3.77 20.85
N TYR A 89 32.75 3.58 20.19
CA TYR A 89 32.70 2.98 18.85
C TYR A 89 33.33 3.87 17.77
N VAL A 90 33.17 5.18 17.89
CA VAL A 90 33.77 6.14 16.93
C VAL A 90 35.28 6.27 17.11
N ARG A 91 35.80 6.17 18.33
CA ARG A 91 37.25 6.26 18.63
C ARG A 91 38.07 5.05 18.19
N LEU A 92 37.44 3.98 17.71
CA LEU A 92 38.15 2.80 17.21
C LEU A 92 38.70 2.97 15.78
N TYR A 93 38.58 4.17 15.20
CA TYR A 93 39.20 4.58 13.93
C TYR A 93 40.11 5.79 14.12
#